data_AF-A0AAN8VAZ8-F1
#
_entry.id   AF-A0AAN8VAZ8-F1
#
_cell.length_a   1.000
_cell.length_b   1.000
_cell.length_c   1.000
_cell.angle_alpha   90.00
_cell.angle_beta   90.00
_cell.angle_gamma   90.00
#
_symmetry.space_group_name_H-M   'P 1'
#
loop_
_entity.id
_entity.type
_entity.pdbx_description
1 polymer ?
#
loop_
_entity_poly.entity_id
_entity_poly.type
_entity_poly.pdbx_seq_one_letter_code
_entity_poly.pdbx_strand_id
1 'polypeptide(L)'
;AMYLSGAGISGDGRCLFRSVVHGACLRSGKPSPSESLEKELADELRANVVDEFTKRRIDTEWFLEGDFDTYVRQMQQPHMWGGEPELLMCSHVLRMPITVYMLDKSHSLNVIAEYGQEYGKENPIHVLYHGYGHYDALRNPSCGPQSNS
;
A
#
# COMPACT_ATOMS: atom_id res chain seq x y z
N ALA A 1 -23.92 4.95 10.42
CA ALA A 1 -23.02 4.24 9.49
C ALA A 1 -21.81 5.13 9.26
N MET A 2 -20.63 4.76 9.77
CA MET A 2 -19.40 5.44 9.35
C MET A 2 -19.13 5.02 7.91
N TYR A 3 -19.18 5.97 6.99
CA TYR A 3 -18.79 5.73 5.61
C TYR A 3 -17.30 5.39 5.61
N LEU A 4 -16.96 4.15 5.23
CA LEU A 4 -15.64 3.81 4.74
C LEU A 4 -15.43 4.66 3.48
N SER A 5 -14.86 5.84 3.67
CA SER A 5 -14.50 6.73 2.57
C SER A 5 -13.05 6.44 2.26
N GLY A 6 -12.83 5.69 1.17
CA GLY A 6 -11.55 5.75 0.48
C GLY A 6 -11.24 7.21 0.11
N ALA A 7 -9.96 7.54 -0.01
CA ALA A 7 -9.50 8.87 -0.39
C ALA A 7 -9.88 9.25 -1.83
N GLY A 8 -10.36 8.30 -2.65
CA GLY A 8 -10.72 8.56 -4.05
C GLY A 8 -9.46 8.63 -4.92
N ILE A 9 -8.54 7.70 -4.72
CA ILE A 9 -7.27 7.64 -5.43
C ILE A 9 -7.48 7.41 -6.93
N SER A 10 -6.71 8.11 -7.77
CA SER A 10 -6.80 7.97 -9.23
C SER A 10 -6.27 6.61 -9.73
N GLY A 11 -6.95 6.04 -10.72
CA GLY A 11 -6.60 4.77 -11.37
C GLY A 11 -5.57 4.87 -12.50
N ASP A 12 -4.59 5.77 -12.40
CA ASP A 12 -3.60 6.09 -13.44
C ASP A 12 -2.36 5.17 -13.44
N GLY A 13 -2.47 4.00 -12.80
CA GLY A 13 -1.37 3.06 -12.56
C GLY A 13 -0.53 3.35 -11.30
N ARG A 14 -0.76 4.47 -10.60
CA ARG A 14 -0.09 4.80 -9.33
C ARG A 14 -0.93 4.51 -8.09
N CYS A 15 -2.12 3.94 -8.25
CA CYS A 15 -3.10 3.82 -7.17
C CYS A 15 -2.53 3.19 -5.89
N LEU A 16 -1.72 2.14 -6.01
CA LEU A 16 -1.05 1.50 -4.89
C LEU A 16 -0.11 2.47 -4.15
N PHE A 17 0.83 3.08 -4.88
CA PHE A 17 1.81 3.98 -4.30
C PHE A 17 1.17 5.24 -3.70
N ARG A 18 0.17 5.82 -4.38
CA ARG A 18 -0.62 6.94 -3.86
C ARG A 18 -1.36 6.56 -2.58
N SER A 19 -1.97 5.38 -2.52
CA SER A 19 -2.64 4.87 -1.33
C SER A 19 -1.69 4.73 -0.15
N VAL A 20 -0.49 4.22 -0.38
CA VAL A 20 0.55 4.08 0.65
C VAL A 20 1.06 5.44 1.13
N VAL A 21 1.37 6.37 0.21
CA VAL A 21 1.79 7.75 0.55
C VAL A 21 0.72 8.44 1.39
N HIS A 22 -0.53 8.38 0.94
CA HIS A 22 -1.65 8.99 1.65
C HIS A 22 -1.84 8.34 3.02
N GLY A 23 -1.75 7.01 3.12
CA GLY A 23 -1.82 6.30 4.40
C GLY A 23 -0.67 6.66 5.35
N ALA A 24 0.56 6.86 4.85
CA ALA A 24 1.69 7.31 5.64
C ALA A 24 1.50 8.75 6.18
N CYS A 25 0.89 9.64 5.40
CA CYS A 25 0.51 10.99 5.85
C CYS A 25 -0.53 10.91 6.97
N LEU A 26 -1.59 10.11 6.80
CA LEU A 26 -2.63 9.90 7.81
C LEU A 26 -2.03 9.36 9.11
N ARG A 27 -1.17 8.35 9.01
CA ARG A 27 -0.44 7.77 10.15
C ARG A 27 0.36 8.82 10.93
N SER A 28 0.95 9.77 10.21
CA SER A 28 1.77 10.86 10.78
C SER A 28 0.94 12.05 11.30
N GLY A 29 -0.39 11.98 11.23
CA GLY A 29 -1.29 13.09 11.59
C GLY A 29 -1.21 14.29 10.63
N LYS A 30 -0.60 14.11 9.44
CA LYS A 30 -0.49 15.16 8.43
C LYS A 30 -1.74 15.16 7.54
N PRO A 31 -2.13 16.33 7.00
CA PRO A 31 -3.19 16.37 5.99
C PRO A 31 -2.79 15.58 4.75
N SER A 32 -3.79 15.13 4.00
CA SER A 32 -3.58 14.53 2.68
C SER A 32 -2.80 15.49 1.77
N PRO A 33 -1.80 14.99 1.03
CA PRO A 33 -1.07 15.82 0.06
C PRO A 33 -2.00 16.30 -1.06
N SER A 34 -1.62 17.38 -1.75
CA SER A 34 -2.30 17.75 -2.99
C SER A 34 -2.11 16.67 -4.05
N GLU A 35 -2.99 16.61 -5.06
CA GLU A 35 -2.91 15.61 -6.13
C GLU A 35 -1.54 15.60 -6.84
N SER A 36 -0.95 16.78 -7.06
CA SER A 36 0.37 16.95 -7.68
C SER A 36 1.49 16.41 -6.79
N LEU A 37 1.46 16.73 -5.49
CA LEU A 37 2.46 16.27 -4.53
C LEU A 37 2.32 14.76 -4.29
N GLU A 38 1.09 14.25 -4.23
CA GLU A 38 0.82 12.82 -4.11
C GLU A 38 1.38 12.05 -5.30
N LYS A 39 1.28 12.60 -6.52
CA LYS A 39 1.88 12.03 -7.71
C LYS A 39 3.41 11.95 -7.59
N GLU A 40 4.04 13.04 -7.20
CA GLU A 40 5.50 13.12 -7.04
C GLU A 40 6.00 12.12 -5.99
N LEU A 41 5.36 12.10 -4.81
CA LEU A 41 5.69 11.18 -3.73
C LEU A 41 5.42 9.71 -4.11
N ALA A 42 4.39 9.43 -4.91
CA ALA A 42 4.10 8.08 -5.41
C ALA A 42 5.17 7.61 -6.41
N ASP A 43 5.63 8.49 -7.31
CA ASP A 43 6.70 8.18 -8.26
C ASP A 43 8.05 8.02 -7.54
N GLU A 44 8.32 8.83 -6.50
CA GLU A 44 9.49 8.68 -5.64
C GLU A 44 9.46 7.35 -4.86
N LEU A 45 8.34 7.01 -4.23
CA LEU A 45 8.18 5.75 -3.52
C LEU A 45 8.36 4.55 -4.47
N ARG A 46 7.82 4.61 -5.68
CA ARG A 46 8.02 3.59 -6.72
C ARG A 46 9.51 3.40 -7.04
N ALA A 47 10.25 4.49 -7.25
CA ALA A 47 11.68 4.41 -7.52
C ALA A 47 12.44 3.75 -6.34
N ASN A 48 12.11 4.13 -5.10
CA ASN A 48 12.71 3.54 -3.91
C ASN A 48 12.37 2.04 -3.76
N VAL A 49 11.16 1.62 -4.16
CA VAL A 49 10.75 0.20 -4.16
C VAL A 49 11.55 -0.62 -5.18
N VAL A 50 11.78 -0.08 -6.37
CA VAL A 50 12.63 -0.70 -7.41
C VAL A 50 14.07 -0.88 -6.90
N ASP A 51 14.61 0.13 -6.22
CA ASP A 51 15.93 0.03 -5.58
C ASP A 51 15.94 -1.01 -4.46
N GLU A 52 14.87 -1.10 -3.67
CA GLU A 52 14.76 -2.06 -2.57
C GLU A 52 14.67 -3.51 -3.07
N PHE A 53 13.95 -3.76 -4.17
CA PHE A 53 13.99 -5.07 -4.85
C PHE A 53 15.41 -5.45 -5.22
N THR A 54 16.17 -4.53 -5.81
CA THR A 54 17.55 -4.80 -6.22
C THR A 54 18.44 -5.14 -5.02
N LYS A 55 18.28 -4.43 -3.90
CA LYS A 55 19.01 -4.73 -2.64
C LYS A 55 18.65 -6.11 -2.07
N ARG A 56 17.40 -6.55 -2.27
CA ARG A 56 16.83 -7.78 -1.68
C ARG A 56 16.67 -8.91 -2.68
N ARG A 57 17.31 -8.84 -3.84
CA ARG A 57 17.11 -9.78 -4.96
C ARG A 57 17.11 -11.25 -4.53
N ILE A 58 18.06 -11.65 -3.68
CA ILE A 58 18.19 -13.02 -3.18
C ILE A 58 16.89 -13.51 -2.51
N ASP A 59 16.23 -12.64 -1.75
CA ASP A 59 15.03 -12.97 -0.99
C ASP A 59 13.74 -12.80 -1.81
N THR A 60 13.80 -12.03 -2.90
CA THR A 60 12.60 -11.62 -3.65
C THR A 60 12.42 -12.27 -5.01
N GLU A 61 13.51 -12.59 -5.70
CA GLU A 61 13.47 -13.04 -7.09
C GLU A 61 12.60 -14.28 -7.32
N TRP A 62 12.59 -15.22 -6.37
CA TRP A 62 11.86 -16.48 -6.50
C TRP A 62 10.33 -16.33 -6.51
N PHE A 63 9.78 -15.23 -5.99
CA PHE A 63 8.33 -14.99 -5.96
C PHE A 63 7.86 -13.94 -6.97
N LEU A 64 8.77 -13.30 -7.70
CA LEU A 64 8.40 -12.37 -8.76
C LEU A 64 8.01 -13.14 -10.03
N GLU A 65 6.99 -12.63 -10.72
CA GLU A 65 6.56 -13.24 -11.96
C GLU A 65 7.50 -12.87 -13.11
N GLY A 66 8.14 -13.88 -13.69
CA GLY A 66 9.03 -13.73 -14.85
C GLY A 66 10.48 -13.45 -14.49
N ASP A 67 11.20 -12.80 -15.40
CA ASP A 67 12.59 -12.43 -15.22
C ASP A 67 12.72 -11.20 -14.30
N PHE A 68 13.59 -11.29 -13.29
CA PHE A 68 13.77 -10.24 -12.28
C PHE A 68 14.11 -8.89 -12.89
N ASP A 69 15.11 -8.85 -13.78
CA ASP A 69 15.60 -7.59 -14.34
C ASP A 69 14.53 -6.95 -15.24
N THR A 70 13.75 -7.75 -15.95
CA THR A 70 12.59 -7.31 -16.71
C THR A 70 11.49 -6.77 -15.80
N TYR A 71 11.17 -7.48 -14.72
CA TYR A 71 10.16 -7.07 -13.74
C TYR A 71 10.50 -5.71 -13.14
N VAL A 72 11.73 -5.54 -12.63
CA VAL A 72 12.20 -4.30 -12.00
C VAL A 72 12.18 -3.12 -12.99
N ARG A 73 12.61 -3.34 -14.25
CA ARG A 73 12.56 -2.31 -15.31
C ARG A 73 11.13 -1.90 -15.65
N GLN A 74 10.20 -2.85 -15.69
CA GLN A 74 8.79 -2.56 -15.90
C GLN A 74 8.20 -1.81 -14.71
N MET A 75 8.44 -2.27 -13.49
CA MET A 75 7.90 -1.65 -12.27
C MET A 75 8.32 -0.20 -12.09
N GLN A 76 9.48 0.20 -12.64
CA GLN A 76 9.90 1.60 -12.68
C GLN A 76 8.99 2.50 -13.52
N GLN A 77 8.24 1.94 -14.48
CA GLN A 77 7.37 2.71 -15.35
C GLN A 77 6.12 3.19 -14.57
N PRO A 78 5.76 4.48 -14.63
CA PRO A 78 4.73 5.01 -13.73
C PRO A 78 3.31 4.47 -13.96
N HIS A 79 3.06 3.88 -15.12
CA HIS A 79 1.76 3.29 -15.50
C HIS A 79 1.64 1.81 -15.12
N MET A 80 2.72 1.18 -14.66
CA MET A 80 2.70 -0.23 -14.25
C MET A 80 2.03 -0.38 -12.89
N TRP A 81 1.09 -1.31 -12.80
CA TRP A 81 0.33 -1.54 -11.58
C TRP A 81 1.20 -2.31 -10.59
N GLY A 82 1.19 -1.87 -9.34
CA GLY A 82 1.81 -2.62 -8.24
C GLY A 82 0.85 -3.62 -7.62
N GLY A 83 1.39 -4.57 -6.87
CA GLY A 83 0.63 -5.54 -6.09
C GLY A 83 1.31 -5.90 -4.76
N GLU A 84 1.19 -7.16 -4.37
CA GLU A 84 1.75 -7.68 -3.11
C GLU A 84 3.28 -7.52 -3.02
N PRO A 85 4.07 -7.80 -4.08
CA PRO A 85 5.52 -7.57 -4.03
C PRO A 85 5.89 -6.12 -3.70
N GLU A 86 5.21 -5.15 -4.33
CA GLU A 86 5.45 -3.73 -4.10
C GLU A 86 5.03 -3.31 -2.68
N LEU A 87 3.95 -3.87 -2.12
CA LEU A 87 3.53 -3.59 -0.74
C LEU A 87 4.55 -4.07 0.28
N LEU A 88 5.11 -5.27 0.07
CA LEU A 88 6.19 -5.78 0.90
C LEU A 88 7.40 -4.83 0.85
N MET A 89 7.83 -4.41 -0.35
CA MET A 89 8.95 -3.47 -0.49
C MET A 89 8.64 -2.09 0.08
N CYS A 90 7.41 -1.59 -0.07
CA CYS A 90 6.97 -0.33 0.55
C CYS A 90 7.15 -0.38 2.08
N SER A 91 6.84 -1.52 2.71
CA SER A 91 7.02 -1.70 4.15
C SER A 91 8.50 -1.57 4.56
N HIS A 92 9.43 -2.10 3.76
CA HIS A 92 10.88 -1.96 3.98
C HIS A 92 11.38 -0.53 3.73
N VAL A 93 10.95 0.10 2.64
CA VAL A 93 11.35 1.48 2.27
C VAL A 93 10.90 2.46 3.35
N LEU A 94 9.64 2.37 3.79
CA LEU A 94 9.07 3.28 4.79
C LEU A 94 9.42 2.87 6.22
N ARG A 95 9.86 1.62 6.42
CA ARG A 95 10.05 0.99 7.75
C ARG A 95 8.79 1.09 8.60
N MET A 96 7.64 0.75 8.00
CA MET A 96 6.33 0.82 8.65
C MET A 96 5.52 -0.43 8.29
N PRO A 97 4.73 -0.98 9.24
CA PRO A 97 3.81 -2.06 8.93
C PRO A 97 2.69 -1.55 8.01
N ILE A 98 2.22 -2.42 7.12
CA ILE A 98 1.12 -2.15 6.19
C ILE A 98 0.06 -3.23 6.38
N THR A 99 -1.20 -2.83 6.53
CA THR A 99 -2.35 -3.74 6.60
C THR A 99 -3.26 -3.50 5.41
N VAL A 100 -3.52 -4.55 4.63
CA VAL A 100 -4.40 -4.52 3.46
C VAL A 100 -5.78 -5.04 3.85
N TYR A 101 -6.79 -4.25 3.54
CA TYR A 101 -8.18 -4.62 3.76
C TYR A 101 -8.92 -4.85 2.45
N MET A 102 -9.98 -5.65 2.49
CA MET A 102 -10.96 -5.78 1.42
C MET A 102 -12.36 -5.79 2.01
N LEU A 103 -13.33 -5.22 1.28
CA LEU A 103 -14.74 -5.38 1.62
C LEU A 103 -15.27 -6.68 1.05
N ASP A 104 -15.87 -7.51 1.91
CA ASP A 104 -16.59 -8.69 1.46
C ASP A 104 -17.98 -8.33 0.87
N LYS A 105 -18.69 -9.35 0.40
CA LYS A 105 -20.04 -9.21 -0.16
C LYS A 105 -21.08 -8.66 0.83
N SER A 106 -20.79 -8.72 2.13
CA SER A 106 -21.62 -8.18 3.21
C SER A 106 -21.24 -6.75 3.59
N HIS A 107 -20.31 -6.13 2.87
CA HIS A 107 -19.70 -4.83 3.19
C HIS A 107 -18.95 -4.82 4.52
N SER A 108 -18.48 -5.98 4.98
CA SER A 108 -17.62 -6.09 6.15
C SER A 108 -16.15 -5.97 5.73
N LEU A 109 -15.39 -5.18 6.48
CA LEU A 109 -13.99 -4.92 6.22
C LEU A 109 -13.12 -6.04 6.81
N ASN A 110 -12.42 -6.77 5.96
CA ASN A 110 -11.57 -7.89 6.36
C ASN A 110 -10.10 -7.60 6.05
N VAL A 111 -9.20 -8.00 6.94
CA VAL A 111 -7.76 -7.99 6.67
C VAL A 111 -7.44 -9.17 5.74
N ILE A 112 -6.79 -8.89 4.61
CA ILE A 112 -6.41 -9.91 3.62
C ILE A 112 -4.90 -10.15 3.57
N ALA A 113 -4.09 -9.17 3.99
CA ALA A 113 -2.64 -9.29 4.03
C ALA A 113 -2.03 -8.28 5.01
N GLU A 114 -0.87 -8.62 5.55
CA GLU A 114 -0.08 -7.77 6.42
C GLU A 114 1.41 -7.86 6.06
N TYR A 115 2.09 -6.72 6.04
CA TYR A 115 3.50 -6.60 5.68
C TYR A 115 4.26 -5.77 6.71
N GLY A 116 5.57 -5.99 6.84
CA GLY A 116 6.44 -5.15 7.66
C GLY A 116 6.24 -5.25 9.17
N GLN A 117 5.73 -6.38 9.68
CA GLN A 117 5.46 -6.59 11.11
C GLN A 117 6.74 -6.52 11.97
N GLU A 118 7.92 -6.71 11.37
CA GLU A 118 9.23 -6.49 11.98
C GLU A 118 9.51 -5.01 12.32
N TYR A 119 8.77 -4.07 11.74
CA TYR A 119 8.87 -2.65 12.03
C TYR A 119 7.90 -2.18 13.12
N GLY A 120 7.14 -3.11 13.71
CA GLY A 120 6.15 -2.86 14.74
C GLY A 120 4.76 -3.34 14.34
N LYS A 121 3.83 -3.33 15.30
CA LYS A 121 2.42 -3.75 15.10
C LYS A 121 1.42 -2.62 15.32
N GLU A 122 1.91 -1.47 15.79
CA GLU A 122 1.07 -0.35 16.17
C GLU A 122 0.95 0.64 15.02
N ASN A 123 -0.27 1.15 14.82
CA ASN A 123 -0.59 2.20 13.86
C ASN A 123 -0.02 1.92 12.45
N PRO A 124 -0.44 0.83 11.78
CA PRO A 124 0.04 0.52 10.43
C PRO A 124 -0.51 1.48 9.38
N ILE A 125 0.09 1.48 8.20
CA ILE A 125 -0.49 2.10 7.01
C ILE A 125 -1.65 1.20 6.58
N HIS A 126 -2.87 1.74 6.55
CA HIS A 126 -4.06 1.01 6.14
C HIS A 126 -4.37 1.30 4.67
N VAL A 127 -4.43 0.25 3.85
CA VAL A 127 -4.83 0.34 2.43
C VAL A 127 -6.03 -0.55 2.17
N LEU A 128 -6.94 -0.10 1.31
CA LEU A 128 -8.14 -0.84 0.89
C LEU A 128 -7.92 -1.35 -0.53
N TYR A 129 -8.04 -2.65 -0.73
CA TYR A 129 -8.04 -3.29 -2.04
C TYR A 129 -9.48 -3.58 -2.49
N HIS A 130 -9.83 -3.13 -3.68
CA HIS A 130 -11.19 -3.26 -4.21
C HIS A 130 -11.47 -4.55 -4.99
N GLY A 131 -10.49 -5.45 -5.11
CA GLY A 131 -10.66 -6.76 -5.77
C GLY A 131 -10.55 -6.77 -7.30
N TYR A 132 -10.45 -5.60 -7.94
CA TYR A 132 -10.28 -5.46 -9.40
C TYR A 132 -8.98 -4.73 -9.80
N GLY A 133 -7.94 -4.79 -8.95
CA GLY A 133 -6.65 -4.14 -9.22
C GLY A 133 -6.54 -2.69 -8.74
N HIS A 134 -7.52 -2.18 -7.99
CA HIS A 134 -7.49 -0.81 -7.44
C HIS A 134 -7.25 -0.80 -5.93
N TYR A 135 -6.36 0.10 -5.51
CA TYR A 135 -6.07 0.38 -4.11
C TYR A 135 -6.51 1.80 -3.77
N ASP A 136 -7.01 1.97 -2.55
CA ASP A 136 -7.33 3.25 -1.95
C ASP A 136 -6.71 3.35 -0.54
N ALA A 137 -6.50 4.57 -0.04
CA ALA A 137 -6.08 4.79 1.34
C ALA A 137 -7.27 4.63 2.29
N LEU A 138 -7.09 3.88 3.38
CA LEU A 138 -8.13 3.69 4.38
C LEU A 138 -7.82 4.51 5.63
N ARG A 139 -8.72 5.43 6.00
CA ARG A 139 -8.59 6.18 7.25
C ARG A 139 -9.15 5.37 8.41
N ASN A 140 -8.31 5.09 9.41
CA ASN A 140 -8.65 4.46 10.70
C ASN A 140 -9.80 3.45 10.60
N PRO A 141 -9.54 2.19 10.24
CA PRO A 141 -10.55 1.14 10.36
C PRO A 141 -10.93 1.04 11.83
N SER A 142 -12.08 1.62 12.21
CA SER A 142 -12.61 1.44 13.54
C SER A 142 -12.90 -0.05 13.71
N CYS A 143 -12.19 -0.67 14.66
CA CYS A 143 -12.56 -1.98 15.15
C CYS A 143 -14.01 -1.91 15.64
N GLY A 144 -14.87 -2.80 15.16
CA GLY A 144 -16.19 -3.04 15.75
C GLY A 144 -16.07 -3.32 17.26
N PRO A 145 -17.17 -3.19 18.03
CA PRO A 145 -17.12 -2.92 19.46
C PRO A 145 -16.22 -3.89 20.22
N GLN A 146 -15.31 -3.32 21.01
CA GLN A 146 -14.61 -4.05 22.07
C GLN A 146 -15.67 -4.66 22.98
N SER A 147 -15.84 -5.98 22.93
CA SER A 147 -16.54 -6.71 23.97
C SER A 147 -15.69 -6.65 25.23
N ASN A 148 -15.94 -5.62 26.04
CA ASN A 148 -15.41 -5.57 27.40
C ASN A 148 -15.92 -6.79 28.16
N SER A 149 -14.96 -7.48 28.77
CA SER A 149 -15.15 -8.51 29.79
C SER A 149 -15.73 -7.91 31.06
#